data_AF-A0A354EKE9-F1
#
_entry.id   AF-A0A354EKE9-F1
#
_cell.length_a   1.000
_cell.length_b   1.000
_cell.length_c   1.000
_cell.angle_alpha   90.00
_cell.angle_beta   90.00
_cell.angle_gamma   90.00
#
_symmetry.space_group_name_H-M   'P 1'
#
loop_
_entity.id
_entity.type
_entity.pdbx_description
1 polymer ?
#
loop_
_entity_poly.entity_id
_entity_poly.type
_entity_poly.pdbx_seq_one_letter_code
_entity_poly.pdbx_strand_id
1 'polypeptide(L)' 'MNQRQQKILECIVEEYTSTAIPIGSKVLVEKYRIDASSATIRNEMAELEEMGYLYQPHISAGRIP' A
#
# COMPACT_ATOMS: atom_id res chain seq x y z
N MET A 1 11.82 -4.73 -6.65
CA MET A 1 11.47 -3.70 -5.64
C MET A 1 12.22 -2.41 -5.92
N ASN A 2 11.50 -1.31 -6.15
CA ASN A 2 12.05 0.04 -6.39
C ASN A 2 11.93 0.93 -5.12
N GLN A 3 12.54 2.14 -5.12
CA GLN A 3 12.51 3.04 -3.95
C GLN A 3 11.09 3.46 -3.55
N ARG A 4 10.19 3.65 -4.51
CA ARG A 4 8.79 3.99 -4.25
C ARG A 4 8.03 2.81 -3.64
N GLN A 5 8.22 1.60 -4.14
CA GLN A 5 7.65 0.37 -3.61
C GLN A 5 8.09 0.13 -2.17
N GLN A 6 9.37 0.35 -1.87
CA GLN A 6 9.90 0.25 -0.51
C GLN A 6 9.22 1.27 0.42
N LYS A 7 9.07 2.52 -0.01
CA LYS A 7 8.36 3.55 0.75
C LYS A 7 6.88 3.23 0.93
N ILE A 8 6.21 2.72 -0.11
CA ILE A 8 4.81 2.27 -0.03
C ILE A 8 4.66 1.16 1.00
N LEU A 9 5.53 0.13 0.93
CA LEU A 9 5.50 -1.00 1.85
C LEU A 9 5.72 -0.56 3.30
N GLU A 10 6.72 0.30 3.54
CA GLU A 10 7.01 0.86 4.87
C GLU A 10 5.80 1.60 5.44
N CYS A 11 5.18 2.49 4.67
CA CYS A 11 3.98 3.23 5.09
C CYS A 11 2.79 2.29 5.35
N ILE A 12 2.60 1.24 4.56
CA ILE A 12 1.52 0.26 4.78
C ILE A 12 1.76 -0.50 6.09
N VAL A 13 2.98 -0.95 6.36
CA VAL A 13 3.33 -1.66 7.58
C VAL A 13 3.11 -0.78 8.82
N GLU A 14 3.56 0.47 8.77
CA GLU A 14 3.37 1.43 9.86
C GLU A 14 1.88 1.71 10.14
N GLU A 15 1.10 1.97 9.09
CA GLU A 15 -0.33 2.27 9.22
C GLU A 15 -1.13 1.05 9.69
N TYR A 16 -0.81 -0.13 9.14
CA TYR A 16 -1.47 -1.38 9.52
C TYR A 16 -1.16 -1.76 10.97
N THR A 17 0.08 -1.60 11.43
CA THR A 17 0.47 -1.87 12.83
C THR A 17 -0.27 -0.95 13.80
N SER A 18 -0.57 0.28 13.38
CA SER A 18 -1.27 1.27 14.21
C SER A 18 -2.78 1.10 14.23
N THR A 19 -3.38 0.65 13.12
CA THR A 19 -4.84 0.66 12.92
C THR A 19 -5.46 -0.73 12.85
N ALA A 20 -4.69 -1.75 12.49
CA ALA A 20 -5.14 -3.10 12.14
C ALA A 20 -6.19 -3.15 11.00
N ILE A 21 -6.24 -2.13 10.14
CA ILE A 21 -7.21 -1.99 9.04
C ILE A 21 -6.48 -2.10 7.69
N PRO A 22 -7.05 -2.78 6.66
CA PRO A 22 -6.47 -2.80 5.32
C PRO A 22 -6.27 -1.40 4.73
N ILE A 23 -5.07 -1.14 4.17
CA ILE A 23 -4.66 0.18 3.74
C ILE A 23 -4.95 0.38 2.26
N GLY A 24 -5.75 1.41 1.97
CA GLY A 24 -6.06 1.81 0.60
C GLY A 24 -5.06 2.83 0.06
N SER A 25 -4.89 2.87 -1.27
CA SER A 25 -3.97 3.81 -1.91
C SER A 25 -4.28 5.29 -1.66
N LYS A 26 -5.54 5.65 -1.35
CA LYS A 26 -5.91 7.02 -0.97
C LYS A 26 -5.25 7.47 0.33
N VAL A 27 -5.21 6.59 1.34
CA VAL A 27 -4.57 6.87 2.63
C VAL A 27 -3.08 7.19 2.44
N LEU A 28 -2.42 6.45 1.56
CA LEU A 28 -1.00 6.66 1.24
C LEU A 28 -0.74 8.00 0.53
N VAL A 29 -1.65 8.46 -0.32
CA VAL A 29 -1.55 9.79 -0.95
C VAL A 29 -1.79 10.89 0.08
N GLU A 30 -2.88 10.79 0.85
CA GLU A 30 -3.34 11.87 1.73
C GLU A 30 -2.46 12.01 2.98
N LYS A 31 -2.08 10.91 3.62
CA LYS A 31 -1.33 10.90 4.88
C LYS A 31 0.18 10.96 4.66
N TYR A 32 0.69 10.17 3.72
CA TYR A 32 2.13 9.99 3.50
C TYR A 32 2.70 10.83 2.34
N ARG A 33 1.85 11.57 1.62
CA ARG A 33 2.23 12.48 0.53
C ARG A 33 3.22 11.86 -0.45
N ILE A 34 2.98 10.59 -0.80
CA ILE A 34 3.77 9.91 -1.81
C ILE A 34 3.56 10.63 -3.14
N ASP A 35 4.64 11.00 -3.82
CA ASP A 35 4.61 11.69 -5.11
C ASP A 35 4.22 10.72 -6.25
N ALA A 36 2.97 10.27 -6.20
CA ALA A 36 2.36 9.35 -7.14
C ALA A 36 0.83 9.46 -7.06
N SER A 37 0.16 9.23 -8.18
CA SER A 37 -1.30 9.18 -8.20
C SER A 37 -1.82 7.97 -7.43
N SER A 38 -3.06 8.06 -6.92
CA SER A 38 -3.75 6.93 -6.27
C SER A 38 -3.85 5.69 -7.19
N ALA A 39 -3.90 5.88 -8.51
CA ALA A 39 -3.90 4.79 -9.49
C ALA A 39 -2.50 4.14 -9.60
N THR A 40 -1.45 4.96 -9.69
CA THR A 40 -0.06 4.47 -9.70
C THR A 40 0.24 3.66 -8.45
N ILE A 41 -0.16 4.14 -7.27
CA ILE A 41 0.05 3.43 -6.01
C ILE A 41 -0.71 2.10 -5.98
N ARG A 42 -1.94 2.01 -6.53
CA ARG A 42 -2.65 0.71 -6.62
C ARG A 42 -1.89 -0.31 -7.46
N ASN A 43 -1.30 0.13 -8.57
CA ASN A 43 -0.50 -0.74 -9.44
C ASN A 43 0.76 -1.21 -8.71
N GLU A 44 1.48 -0.30 -8.06
CA GLU A 44 2.69 -0.62 -7.28
C GLU A 44 2.38 -1.59 -6.13
N MET A 45 1.27 -1.35 -5.43
CA MET A 45 0.79 -2.26 -4.40
C MET A 45 0.35 -3.62 -4.97
N ALA A 46 -0.03 -3.71 -6.26
CA ALA A 46 -0.36 -4.98 -6.92
C ALA A 46 0.90 -5.76 -7.26
N GLU A 47 1.94 -5.07 -7.74
CA GLU A 47 3.26 -5.67 -7.93
C GLU A 47 3.83 -6.20 -6.59
N LEU A 48 3.66 -5.44 -5.51
CA LEU A 48 4.07 -5.89 -4.16
C LEU A 48 3.27 -7.12 -3.68
N GLU A 49 2.01 -7.24 -4.07
CA GLU A 49 1.18 -8.42 -3.79
C GLU A 49 1.62 -9.64 -4.59
N GLU A 50 1.91 -9.47 -5.89
CA GLU A 50 2.49 -10.54 -6.72
C GLU A 50 3.86 -11.01 -6.20
N MET A 51 4.64 -10.11 -5.59
CA MET A 51 5.91 -10.43 -4.93
C MET A 51 5.74 -11.08 -3.55
N GLY A 52 4.52 -11.16 -3.01
CA GLY A 52 4.21 -11.76 -1.72
C GLY A 52 4.48 -10.88 -0.50
N TYR A 53 4.65 -9.56 -0.68
CA TYR A 53 4.81 -8.60 0.43
C TYR A 53 3.50 -8.02 0.94
N LEU A 54 2.44 -8.12 0.14
CA LEU A 54 1.11 -7.61 0.48
C LEU A 54 0.07 -8.65 0.11
N TYR A 55 -1.10 -8.56 0.73
CA TYR A 55 -2.27 -9.37 0.41
C TYR A 55 -3.54 -8.52 0.41
N GLN A 56 -4.43 -8.75 -0.57
CA GLN A 56 -5.75 -8.16 -0.60
C GLN A 56 -6.80 -9.14 -0.02
N PRO A 57 -7.37 -8.89 1.17
CA PRO A 57 -8.34 -9.80 1.78
C PRO A 57 -9.66 -9.90 1.03
N HIS A 58 -10.09 -8.82 0.36
CA HIS A 58 -11.29 -8.78 -0.46
C HIS A 58 -11.10 -7.88 -1.67
N ILE A 59 -11.79 -8.15 -2.77
CA ILE A 59 -11.66 -7.44 -4.07
C ILE A 59 -11.79 -5.90 -3.94
N SER A 60 -12.60 -5.42 -2.97
CA SER A 60 -12.81 -3.99 -2.70
C SER A 60 -12.00 -3.42 -1.53
N ALA A 61 -11.31 -4.28 -0.77
CA ALA A 61 -10.54 -3.86 0.40
C ALA A 61 -9.19 -3.26 0.00
N GLY A 62 -8.57 -2.52 0.92
CA GLY A 62 -7.15 -2.16 0.85
C GLY A 62 -6.25 -3.39 0.92
N ARG A 63 -4.95 -3.19 1.07
CA ARG A 63 -3.99 -4.28 1.27
C ARG A 63 -3.44 -4.30 2.69
N ILE A 64 -3.05 -5.49 3.12
CA ILE A 64 -2.33 -5.71 4.37
C ILE A 64 -0.94 -6.27 4.04
N PRO A 65 0.07 -6.00 4.88
CA PRO A 65 1.33 -6.74 4.85
C PRO A 65 1.13 -8.25 5.06
#